data_AF-A0A2N2QJM3-F1
#
_entry.id   AF-A0A2N2QJM3-F1
#
_cell.length_a   1.000
_cell.length_b   1.000
_cell.length_c   1.000
_cell.angle_alpha   90.00
_cell.angle_beta   90.00
_cell.angle_gamma   90.00
#
_symmetry.space_group_name_H-M   'P 1'
#
loop_
_entity.id
_entity.type
_entity.pdbx_description
1 polymer ?
#
loop_
_entity_poly.entity_id
_entity_poly.type
_entity_poly.pdbx_seq_one_letter_code
_entity_poly.pdbx_strand_id
1 'polypeptide(L)' 'MKIDYDPATDALYVHLSDLPIIESEQIKPGIVLDYDEDGSVVGIEVLSASKNDNAPPKQSA' A
#
# COMPACT_ATOMS: atom_id res chain seq x y z
N MET A 1 -3.81 7.84 12.50
CA MET A 1 -4.21 7.42 11.15
C MET A 1 -4.27 8.62 10.22
N LYS A 2 -3.52 8.57 9.12
CA LYS A 2 -3.44 9.63 8.11
C LYS A 2 -3.37 8.99 6.72
N ILE A 3 -3.89 9.68 5.71
CA ILE A 3 -3.83 9.24 4.32
C ILE A 3 -3.17 10.35 3.52
N ASP A 4 -2.15 9.99 2.74
CA ASP A 4 -1.41 10.88 1.87
C ASP A 4 -1.43 10.33 0.44
N TYR A 5 -1.77 11.17 -0.53
CA TYR A 5 -1.72 10.81 -1.94
C TYR A 5 -0.75 11.75 -2.66
N ASP A 6 0.23 11.17 -3.33
CA ASP A 6 1.14 11.90 -4.20
C ASP A 6 0.73 11.70 -5.67
N PRO A 7 0.12 12.72 -6.32
CA PRO A 7 -0.28 12.63 -7.71
C PRO A 7 0.90 12.62 -8.69
N ALA A 8 2.10 13.04 -8.28
CA ALA A 8 3.28 13.04 -9.16
C ALA A 8 3.79 11.62 -9.40
N THR A 9 3.69 10.76 -8.38
CA THR A 9 4.09 9.35 -8.42
C THR A 9 2.90 8.38 -8.53
N ASP A 10 1.67 8.89 -8.44
CA ASP A 10 0.44 8.11 -8.35
C ASP A 10 0.50 7.07 -7.22
N ALA A 11 0.99 7.48 -6.05
CA ALA A 11 1.14 6.64 -4.88
C ALA A 11 0.22 7.11 -3.75
N LEU A 12 -0.49 6.17 -3.13
CA LEU A 12 -1.31 6.40 -1.95
C LEU A 12 -0.65 5.72 -0.75
N TYR A 13 -0.42 6.48 0.30
CA TYR A 13 0.10 5.97 1.55
C TYR A 13 -0.95 6.11 2.66
N VAL A 14 -1.13 5.05 3.44
CA VAL A 14 -2.01 5.00 4.60
C VAL A 14 -1.15 4.75 5.84
N HIS A 15 -0.99 5.78 6.67
CA HIS A 15 -0.34 5.68 7.97
C HIS A 15 -1.33 5.13 9.00
N LEU A 16 -1.06 3.94 9.54
CA LEU A 16 -1.90 3.30 10.56
C LEU A 16 -1.51 3.75 11.96
N SER A 17 -0.21 3.89 12.22
CA SER A 17 0.35 4.40 13.47
C SER A 17 1.50 5.40 13.21
N ASP A 18 1.98 6.05 14.28
CA ASP A 18 3.17 6.91 14.24
C ASP A 18 4.45 6.15 14.66
N LEU A 19 4.39 4.82 14.73
CA LEU A 19 5.53 3.99 15.09
C LEU A 19 6.55 3.94 13.93
N PRO A 20 7.85 3.74 14.22
CA PRO A 20 8.87 3.63 13.20
C PRO A 20 8.64 2.42 12.26
N ILE A 21 8.95 2.62 10.99
CA ILE A 21 8.99 1.55 9.99
C ILE A 21 10.39 0.92 10.05
N ILE A 22 10.44 -0.39 10.30
CA ILE A 22 11.68 -1.17 10.37
C ILE A 22 11.88 -1.98 9.08
N GLU A 23 10.79 -2.49 8.50
CA GLU A 23 10.81 -3.29 7.28
C GLU A 23 9.63 -2.94 6.38
N SER A 24 9.84 -3.08 5.07
CA SER A 24 8.81 -2.90 4.04
C SER A 24 8.79 -4.14 3.14
N GLU A 25 7.61 -4.70 2.88
CA GLU A 25 7.44 -5.89 2.05
C GLU A 25 6.36 -5.65 0.97
N GLN A 26 6.71 -5.93 -0.29
CA GLN A 26 5.73 -5.94 -1.37
C GLN A 26 4.98 -7.29 -1.42
N ILE A 27 3.79 -7.32 -0.82
CA ILE A 27 2.97 -8.54 -0.74
C ILE A 27 2.25 -8.87 -2.06
N LYS A 28 2.04 -7.87 -2.92
CA LYS A 28 1.46 -7.99 -4.27
C LYS A 28 2.04 -6.90 -5.16
N PRO A 29 2.03 -7.05 -6.50
CA PRO A 29 2.43 -5.97 -7.39
C PRO A 29 1.68 -4.67 -7.07
N GLY A 30 2.43 -3.64 -6.66
CA GLY A 30 1.88 -2.33 -6.31
C GLY A 30 1.29 -2.19 -4.90
N ILE A 31 1.34 -3.23 -4.06
CA ILE A 31 0.90 -3.17 -2.65
C ILE A 31 2.08 -3.49 -1.74
N VAL A 32 2.47 -2.53 -0.91
CA VAL A 32 3.56 -2.65 0.06
C VAL A 32 3.00 -2.49 1.47
N LEU A 33 3.45 -3.34 2.39
CA LEU A 33 3.17 -3.22 3.81
C LEU A 33 4.44 -2.82 4.55
N ASP A 34 4.29 -1.90 5.50
CA ASP A 34 5.35 -1.48 6.38
C ASP A 34 5.13 -2.03 7.78
N TYR A 35 6.20 -2.58 8.37
CA TYR A 35 6.18 -3.24 9.67
C TYR A 35 7.07 -2.52 10.69
N ASP A 36 6.65 -2.53 11.95
CA ASP A 36 7.48 -2.11 13.09
C ASP A 36 8.40 -3.23 13.61
N GLU A 37 9.11 -2.96 14.71
CA GLU A 37 10.05 -3.90 15.33
C GLU A 37 9.40 -5.19 15.87
N ASP A 38 8.10 -5.14 16.17
CA ASP A 38 7.32 -6.28 16.65
C ASP A 38 6.66 -7.07 15.49
N GLY A 39 6.86 -6.62 14.25
CA GLY A 39 6.24 -7.20 13.05
C GLY A 39 4.78 -6.81 12.87
N SER A 40 4.31 -5.75 13.54
CA SER A 40 2.96 -5.21 13.34
C SER A 40 2.92 -4.27 12.15
N VAL A 41 1.83 -4.30 11.37
CA VAL A 41 1.67 -3.40 10.23
C VAL A 41 1.40 -1.98 10.71
N VAL A 42 2.25 -1.04 10.30
CA VAL A 42 2.18 0.38 10.67
C VAL A 42 1.88 1.29 9.48
N GLY A 43 2.06 0.79 8.26
CA GLY A 43 1.80 1.52 7.02
C GLY A 43 1.40 0.63 5.86
N ILE A 44 0.67 1.22 4.90
CA ILE A 44 0.31 0.58 3.63
C ILE A 44 0.59 1.56 2.50
N GLU A 45 1.33 1.14 1.48
CA GLU A 45 1.54 1.89 0.25
C GLU A 45 0.87 1.18 -0.94
N VAL A 46 0.12 1.95 -1.73
CA VAL A 46 -0.50 1.52 -2.98
C VAL A 46 0.09 2.34 -4.12
N LEU A 47 0.84 1.69 -4.98
CA LEU A 47 1.44 2.28 -6.17
C LEU A 47 0.46 2.25 -7.35
N SER A 48 0.55 3.22 -8.24
CA SER A 48 -0.43 3.41 -9.33
C SER A 48 -1.88 3.44 -8.80
N ALA A 49 -2.11 4.15 -7.69
CA ALA A 49 -3.38 4.11 -6.95
C ALA A 49 -4.58 4.57 -7.79
N SER A 50 -4.37 5.42 -8.80
CA SER A 50 -5.42 5.79 -9.76
C SER A 50 -5.84 4.63 -10.67
N LYS A 51 -4.95 3.65 -10.87
CA LYS A 51 -5.15 2.45 -11.70
C LYS A 51 -5.48 1.27 -10.80
N ASN A 52 -6.56 1.38 -10.05
CA ASN A 52 -7.14 0.19 -9.43
C ASN A 52 -7.66 -0.71 -10.54
N ASP A 53 -6.96 -1.82 -10.78
CA ASP A 53 -7.39 -2.93 -11.63
C ASP A 53 -8.54 -3.68 -10.92
N ASN A 54 -9.66 -2.99 -10.70
CA ASN A 54 -10.95 -3.59 -10.38
C ASN A 54 -11.55 -4.24 -11.64
N ALA A 55 -10.71 -4.71 -12.57
CA ALA A 55 -11.19 -5.53 -13.65
C ALA A 55 -11.84 -6.76 -12.99
N PRO A 56 -13.14 -7.01 -13.20
CA PRO A 56 -13.73 -8.26 -12.76
C PRO A 56 -12.89 -9.40 -13.35
N PRO A 57 -12.70 -10.52 -12.61
CA PRO A 57 -11.95 -11.65 -13.13
C PRO A 57 -12.48 -11.95 -14.52
N LYS A 58 -11.60 -11.90 -15.54
CA LYS A 58 -11.97 -12.23 -16.91
C LYS A 58 -12.49 -13.66 -16.88
N GLN A 59 -13.80 -13.82 -16.92
CA GLN A 59 -14.42 -15.12 -17.05
C GLN A 59 -14.09 -15.60 -18.46
N SER A 60 -13.08 -16.45 -18.57
CA SER A 60 -12.77 -17.16 -19.80
C SER A 60 -14.01 -17.92 -20.22
N ALA A 61 -14.53 -17.57 -21.41
CA ALA A 61 -15.62 -18.28 -22.08
C ALA A 61 -15.20 -19.69 -22.50
#